data_AF-A0AA88CWN2-F1
#
_entry.id   AF-A0AA88CWN2-F1
#
_cell.length_a   1.000
_cell.length_b   1.000
_cell.length_c   1.000
_cell.angle_alpha   90.00
_cell.angle_beta   90.00
_cell.angle_gamma   90.00
#
_symmetry.space_group_name_H-M   'P 1'
#
loop_
_entity.id
_entity.type
_entity.pdbx_description
1 polymer ?
#
loop_
_entity_poly.entity_id
_entity_poly.type
_entity_poly.pdbx_seq_one_letter_code
_entity_poly.pdbx_strand_id
1 'polypeptide(L)'
;MTWNDFIQEFNDKFYNRMAMKAQQNEFNNIKQGTMSVTEAVRKFDQLARLCPHLVPTEDERVRRMLDMFRPEIAVVIDSGEKPPTTVAE
;
A
#
# COMPACT_ATOMS: atom_id res chain seq x y z
N MET A 1 18.95 -18.34 1.25
CA MET A 1 18.37 -17.33 0.35
C MET A 1 16.88 -17.62 0.23
N THR A 2 16.06 -16.76 0.83
CA THR A 2 14.61 -16.76 0.67
C THR A 2 14.21 -16.10 -0.65
N TRP A 3 12.97 -16.26 -1.08
CA TRP A 3 12.45 -15.54 -2.25
C TRP A 3 12.54 -14.02 -2.07
N ASN A 4 12.34 -13.50 -0.86
CA ASN A 4 12.48 -12.08 -0.56
C ASN A 4 13.93 -11.60 -0.70
N ASP A 5 14.90 -12.41 -0.24
CA ASP A 5 16.33 -12.10 -0.41
C ASP A 5 16.69 -12.00 -1.89
N PHE A 6 16.18 -12.93 -2.71
CA PHE A 6 16.41 -12.92 -4.16
C PHE A 6 15.82 -11.68 -4.84
N ILE A 7 14.58 -11.30 -4.51
CA ILE A 7 13.94 -10.10 -5.05
C ILE A 7 14.72 -8.84 -4.66
N GLN A 8 15.22 -8.78 -3.43
CA GLN A 8 16.04 -7.66 -2.97
C GLN A 8 17.36 -7.56 -3.75
N GLU A 9 18.12 -8.66 -3.88
CA GLU A 9 19.37 -8.66 -4.65
C GLU A 9 19.15 -8.38 -6.14
N PHE A 10 18.08 -8.93 -6.72
CA PHE A 10 17.70 -8.67 -8.10
C PHE A 10 17.39 -7.18 -8.32
N ASN A 11 16.59 -6.59 -7.41
CA ASN A 11 16.24 -5.18 -7.52
C ASN A 11 17.47 -4.28 -7.31
N ASP A 12 18.34 -4.57 -6.36
CA ASP A 12 19.54 -3.77 -6.11
C ASP A 12 20.53 -3.79 -7.29
N LYS A 13 20.58 -4.91 -8.04
CA LYS A 13 21.52 -5.11 -9.15
C LYS A 13 20.99 -4.66 -10.51
N PHE A 14 19.69 -4.79 -10.75
CA PHE A 14 19.08 -4.56 -12.07
C PHE A 14 18.02 -3.45 -12.08
N TYR A 15 17.47 -3.10 -10.92
CA TYR A 15 16.49 -2.04 -10.82
C TYR A 15 17.18 -0.71 -10.52
N ASN A 16 16.79 0.34 -11.24
CA ASN A 16 17.39 1.65 -11.05
C ASN A 16 17.09 2.15 -9.62
N ARG A 17 18.13 2.43 -8.82
CA ARG A 17 17.99 2.94 -7.44
C ARG A 17 17.10 4.18 -7.35
N MET A 18 17.10 5.05 -8.36
CA MET A 18 16.20 6.20 -8.42
C MET A 18 14.74 5.80 -8.58
N ALA A 19 14.47 4.77 -9.40
CA ALA A 19 13.13 4.21 -9.57
C ALA A 19 12.65 3.48 -8.30
N MET A 20 13.53 2.73 -7.63
CA MET A 20 13.21 2.11 -6.33
C MET A 20 12.84 3.17 -5.30
N LYS A 21 13.64 4.24 -5.19
CA LYS A 21 13.37 5.33 -4.25
C LYS A 21 12.06 6.05 -4.58
N ALA A 22 11.76 6.25 -5.86
CA ALA A 22 10.49 6.82 -6.29
C ALA A 22 9.30 5.94 -5.88
N GLN A 23 9.39 4.61 -6.05
CA GLN A 23 8.35 3.67 -5.64
C GLN A 23 8.19 3.59 -4.11
N GLN A 24 9.28 3.61 -3.35
CA GLN A 24 9.20 3.67 -1.89
C GLN A 24 8.54 4.98 -1.43
N ASN A 25 8.90 6.10 -2.05
CA ASN A 25 8.27 7.39 -1.76
C ASN A 25 6.78 7.37 -2.13
N GLU A 26 6.41 6.76 -3.25
CA GLU A 26 5.02 6.60 -3.65
C GLU A 26 4.25 5.75 -2.64
N PHE A 27 4.83 4.64 -2.19
CA PHE A 27 4.20 3.76 -1.20
C PHE A 27 4.06 4.42 0.17
N ASN A 28 5.06 5.17 0.62
CA ASN A 28 4.99 5.89 1.90
C ASN A 28 3.96 7.02 1.89
N ASN A 29 3.69 7.61 0.72
CA ASN A 29 2.72 8.68 0.55
C ASN A 29 1.40 8.20 -0.06
N ILE A 30 1.18 6.89 -0.14
CA ILE A 30 -0.05 6.35 -0.74
C ILE A 30 -1.24 6.76 0.12
N LYS A 31 -2.22 7.40 -0.53
CA LYS A 31 -3.51 7.78 0.03
C LYS A 31 -4.58 7.41 -0.97
N GLN A 32 -5.76 6.99 -0.50
CA GLN A 32 -6.87 6.67 -1.39
C GLN A 32 -7.22 7.87 -2.30
N GLY A 33 -7.26 9.10 -1.74
CA GLY A 33 -7.52 10.30 -2.53
C GLY A 33 -8.88 10.23 -3.23
N THR A 34 -8.89 10.30 -4.56
CA THR A 34 -10.09 10.15 -5.42
C THR A 34 -10.24 8.75 -6.00
N MET A 35 -9.33 7.81 -5.70
CA MET A 35 -9.42 6.43 -6.17
C MET A 35 -10.59 5.72 -5.48
N SER A 36 -11.26 4.84 -6.22
CA SER A 36 -12.14 3.85 -5.61
C SER A 36 -11.35 2.96 -4.62
N VAL A 37 -12.05 2.32 -3.70
CA VAL A 37 -11.43 1.38 -2.75
C VAL A 37 -10.68 0.29 -3.51
N THR A 38 -11.27 -0.26 -4.57
CA THR A 38 -10.67 -1.31 -5.41
C THR A 38 -9.39 -0.85 -6.10
N GLU A 39 -9.37 0.36 -6.66
CA GLU A 39 -8.18 0.94 -7.30
C GLU A 39 -7.07 1.19 -6.26
N ALA A 40 -7.43 1.70 -5.08
CA ALA A 40 -6.47 1.92 -4.00
C ALA A 40 -5.85 0.60 -3.50
N VAL A 41 -6.66 -0.46 -3.29
CA VAL A 41 -6.17 -1.80 -2.93
C VAL A 41 -5.23 -2.35 -4.01
N ARG A 42 -5.64 -2.30 -5.28
CA ARG A 42 -4.81 -2.79 -6.39
C ARG A 42 -3.47 -2.06 -6.44
N LYS A 43 -3.47 -0.74 -6.26
CA LYS A 43 -2.25 0.07 -6.25
C LYS A 43 -1.36 -0.25 -5.04
N PHE A 44 -1.96 -0.43 -3.87
CA PHE A 44 -1.26 -0.87 -2.67
C PHE A 44 -0.57 -2.22 -2.88
N ASP A 45 -1.28 -3.21 -3.45
CA ASP A 45 -0.75 -4.54 -3.70
C ASP A 45 0.42 -4.55 -4.69
N GLN A 46 0.36 -3.73 -5.72
CA GLN A 46 1.46 -3.57 -6.66
C GLN A 46 2.72 -3.02 -5.97
N LEU A 47 2.57 -1.96 -5.17
CA LEU A 47 3.69 -1.36 -4.47
C LEU A 47 4.23 -2.25 -3.34
N ALA A 48 3.35 -2.97 -2.64
CA ALA A 48 3.73 -3.97 -1.63
C ALA A 48 4.58 -5.11 -2.22
N ARG A 49 4.28 -5.55 -3.45
CA ARG A 49 5.08 -6.56 -4.16
C ARG A 49 6.45 -6.04 -4.58
N LEU A 50 6.54 -4.76 -4.94
CA LEU A 50 7.79 -4.12 -5.37
C LEU A 50 8.68 -3.71 -4.18
N CYS A 51 8.07 -3.43 -3.04
CA CYS A 51 8.75 -3.03 -1.81
C CYS A 51 8.38 -3.96 -0.65
N PRO A 52 8.69 -5.27 -0.73
CA PRO A 52 8.29 -6.25 0.29
C PRO A 52 8.88 -5.92 1.67
N HIS A 53 10.04 -5.25 1.72
CA HIS A 53 10.66 -4.78 2.96
C HIS A 53 9.88 -3.67 3.67
N LEU A 54 8.96 -2.98 2.99
CA LEU A 54 8.06 -1.99 3.60
C LEU A 54 6.81 -2.63 4.23
N VAL A 55 6.55 -3.91 3.94
CA VAL A 55 5.42 -4.70 4.45
C VAL A 55 5.92 -6.10 4.85
N PRO A 56 6.83 -6.19 5.84
CA PRO A 56 7.45 -7.45 6.24
C PRO A 56 6.48 -8.40 6.95
N THR A 57 5.36 -7.90 7.49
CA THR A 57 4.36 -8.68 8.22
C THR A 57 2.95 -8.30 7.79
N GLU A 58 2.00 -9.20 8.01
CA GLU A 58 0.58 -8.92 7.80
C GLU A 58 0.07 -7.79 8.71
N ASP A 59 0.59 -7.68 9.94
CA ASP A 59 0.24 -6.56 10.83
C ASP A 59 0.66 -5.20 10.24
N GLU A 60 1.87 -5.11 9.68
CA GLU A 60 2.35 -3.88 9.03
C GLU A 60 1.55 -3.59 7.75
N ARG A 61 1.13 -4.63 7.04
CA ARG A 61 0.26 -4.53 5.87
C ARG A 61 -1.09 -3.92 6.23
N VAL A 62 -1.74 -4.44 7.27
CA VAL A 62 -3.00 -3.91 7.79
C VAL A 62 -2.82 -2.47 8.26
N ARG A 63 -1.78 -2.19 9.05
CA ARG A 63 -1.48 -0.84 9.55
C ARG A 63 -1.35 0.18 8.41
N ARG A 64 -0.60 -0.14 7.36
CA ARG A 64 -0.43 0.75 6.21
C ARG A 64 -1.67 0.88 5.35
N MET A 65 -2.47 -0.18 5.21
CA MET A 65 -3.77 -0.09 4.54
C MET A 65 -4.68 0.89 5.30
N LEU A 66 -4.73 0.82 6.63
CA LEU A 66 -5.47 1.76 7.47
C LEU A 66 -4.97 3.20 7.29
N ASP A 67 -3.65 3.41 7.24
CA ASP A 67 -3.05 4.73 7.00
C ASP A 67 -3.36 5.27 5.58
N MET A 68 -3.51 4.39 4.58
CA MET A 68 -3.80 4.73 3.19
C MET A 68 -5.27 5.13 3.00
N PHE A 69 -6.19 4.36 3.59
CA PHE A 69 -7.62 4.65 3.51
C PHE A 69 -7.94 5.91 4.31
N ARG A 70 -8.89 6.71 3.80
CA ARG A 70 -9.16 8.04 4.36
C ARG A 70 -9.50 7.98 5.85
N PRO A 71 -9.00 8.91 6.69
CA PRO A 71 -9.43 9.06 8.08
C PRO A 71 -10.94 9.34 8.22
N GLU A 72 -11.62 9.75 7.14
CA GLU A 72 -13.08 9.89 7.09
C GLU A 72 -13.82 8.56 7.26
N ILE A 73 -13.25 7.43 6.83
CA ILE A 73 -13.82 6.10 7.09
C ILE A 73 -13.59 5.71 8.55
N ALA A 74 -12.45 6.11 9.14
CA ALA A 74 -12.16 5.89 10.56
C ALA A 74 -13.16 6.65 11.47
N VAL A 75 -13.53 7.89 11.10
CA VAL A 75 -14.55 8.68 11.82
C VAL A 75 -15.93 8.02 11.73
N VAL A 76 -16.29 7.44 10.58
CA VAL A 76 -17.58 6.77 10.38
C VAL A 76 -17.66 5.45 11.17
N ILE A 77 -16.56 4.70 11.26
CA ILE A 77 -16.48 3.48 12.07
C ILE A 77 -16.52 3.80 13.58
N ASP A 78 -15.90 4.90 14.03
CA ASP A 78 -15.88 5.34 15.44
C ASP A 78 -17.21 5.98 15.89
N SER A 79 -18.02 6.48 14.94
CA SER A 79 -19.34 7.08 15.19
C SER A 79 -20.53 6.12 15.02
N GLY A 80 -20.29 4.90 14.53
CA GLY A 80 -21.34 3.89 14.32
C GLY A 80 -22.22 4.12 13.09
N GLU A 81 -21.90 5.09 12.23
CA GLU A 81 -22.55 5.27 10.93
C GLU A 81 -21.98 4.31 9.89
N LYS A 82 -22.75 3.99 8.84
CA LYS A 82 -22.28 3.12 7.76
C LYS A 82 -21.37 3.92 6.81
N PRO A 83 -20.13 3.46 6.51
CA PRO A 83 -19.28 4.13 5.55
C PRO A 83 -19.93 4.14 4.16
N PRO A 84 -19.71 5.20 3.34
CA PRO A 84 -20.20 5.24 1.97
C PRO A 84 -19.77 3.97 1.23
N THR A 85 -20.72 3.07 1.02
CA THR A 85 -20.47 1.76 0.40
C THR A 85 -20.52 1.88 -1.12
N THR A 86 -19.96 2.94 -1.68
CA THR A 86 -19.87 3.08 -3.13
C THR A 86 -18.72 2.20 -3.61
N VAL A 87 -19.02 0.91 -3.72
CA VAL A 87 -18.40 0.07 -4.74
C VAL A 87 -18.95 0.61 -6.05
N ALA A 88 -18.23 1.56 -6.65
CA ALA A 88 -18.47 1.84 -8.06
C ALA A 88 -18.02 0.59 -8.83
N GLU A 89 -18.97 -0.01 -9.55
CA GLU A 89 -18.74 -1.13 -10.48
C GLU A 89 -17.70 -0.79 -11.56
#